data_AF-A0A450UKW6-F1
#
_entry.id   AF-A0A450UKW6-F1
#
_cell.length_a   1.000
_cell.length_b   1.000
_cell.length_c   1.000
_cell.angle_alpha   90.00
_cell.angle_beta   90.00
_cell.angle_gamma   90.00
#
_symmetry.space_group_name_H-M   'P 1'
#
loop_
_entity.id
_entity.type
_entity.pdbx_description
1 polymer ?
#
loop_
_entity_poly.entity_id
_entity_poly.type
_entity_poly.pdbx_seq_one_letter_code
_entity_poly.pdbx_strand_id
1 'polypeptide(L)'
;MAILKNAVGTILVHNHTAANVTPSDADKDLTDRLIQVGRILDIPAFGHLIITTEAFLSFRFEGLMEESRRSLKWVPPYEIEVRISLLSGKFSTKRSKNF
;
A
#
# COMPACT_ATOMS: atom_id res chain seq x y z
N MET A 1 -3.97 15.79 0.77
CA MET A 1 -3.28 16.70 1.72
C MET A 1 -1.84 16.30 2.03
N ALA A 2 -1.43 15.04 1.93
CA ALA A 2 -0.09 14.58 2.36
C ALA A 2 1.10 15.39 1.80
N ILE A 3 1.15 15.61 0.48
CA ILE A 3 2.19 16.43 -0.17
C ILE A 3 2.20 17.86 0.38
N LEU A 4 1.05 18.52 0.39
CA LEU A 4 0.91 19.91 0.88
C LEU A 4 1.22 20.09 2.37
N LYS A 5 1.28 18.99 3.13
CA LYS A 5 1.54 18.99 4.56
C LYS A 5 2.93 18.44 4.92
N ASN A 6 3.78 18.16 3.93
CA ASN A 6 5.09 17.52 4.13
C ASN A 6 4.98 16.27 5.02
N ALA A 7 3.94 15.46 4.80
CA ALA A 7 3.69 14.29 5.62
C ALA A 7 4.72 13.21 5.35
N VAL A 8 5.22 12.57 6.42
CA VAL A 8 6.14 11.41 6.33
C VAL A 8 5.45 10.11 5.91
N GLY A 9 4.11 10.13 5.80
CA GLY A 9 3.30 8.98 5.45
C GLY A 9 1.82 9.25 5.69
N THR A 10 0.99 8.25 5.41
CA THR A 10 -0.47 8.35 5.54
C THR A 10 -1.07 7.13 6.21
N ILE A 11 -2.19 7.32 6.89
CA ILE A 11 -3.09 6.25 7.32
C ILE A 11 -4.45 6.55 6.73
N LEU A 12 -5.05 5.54 6.10
CA LEU A 12 -6.38 5.61 5.51
C LEU A 12 -7.42 5.31 6.57
N VAL A 13 -8.49 6.10 6.60
CA VAL A 13 -9.63 5.86 7.47
C VAL A 13 -10.89 6.22 6.71
N HIS A 14 -11.86 5.30 6.67
CA HIS A 14 -13.21 5.63 6.23
C HIS A 14 -14.25 4.92 7.10
N ASN A 15 -15.46 5.46 7.08
CA ASN A 15 -16.58 4.93 7.83
C ASN A 15 -17.41 3.98 6.98
N HIS A 16 -17.82 2.86 7.58
CA HIS A 16 -18.98 2.11 7.09
C HIS A 16 -20.20 2.58 7.86
N THR A 17 -21.22 3.04 7.15
CA THR A 17 -22.50 3.46 7.77
C THR A 17 -23.32 2.26 8.22
N ALA A 18 -23.10 1.09 7.61
CA ALA A 18 -23.58 -0.18 8.13
C ALA A 18 -22.74 -0.60 9.34
N ALA A 19 -23.32 -1.28 10.32
CA ALA A 19 -22.63 -1.87 11.48
C ALA A 19 -21.69 -3.05 11.10
N ASN A 20 -21.16 -3.06 9.88
CA ASN A 20 -20.30 -4.08 9.33
C ASN A 20 -18.95 -3.47 8.92
N VAL A 21 -17.87 -3.98 9.50
CA VAL A 21 -16.49 -3.56 9.22
C VAL A 21 -15.81 -4.38 8.12
N THR A 22 -16.53 -5.31 7.48
CA THR A 22 -15.99 -6.13 6.39
C THR A 22 -15.57 -5.25 5.22
N PRO A 23 -14.29 -5.29 4.80
CA PRO A 23 -13.81 -4.48 3.68
C PRO A 23 -14.45 -4.92 2.37
N SER A 24 -14.97 -3.96 1.62
CA SER A 24 -15.45 -4.16 0.26
C SER A 24 -14.27 -4.31 -0.72
N ASP A 25 -14.56 -4.78 -1.94
CA ASP A 25 -13.54 -4.84 -3.00
C ASP A 25 -13.05 -3.44 -3.39
N ALA A 26 -13.90 -2.41 -3.26
CA ALA A 26 -13.51 -1.02 -3.50
C ALA A 26 -12.50 -0.53 -2.44
N ASP A 27 -12.67 -0.93 -1.18
CA ASP A 27 -11.74 -0.58 -0.11
C ASP A 27 -10.37 -1.20 -0.36
N LYS A 28 -10.34 -2.47 -0.76
CA LYS A 28 -9.10 -3.19 -1.11
C LYS A 28 -8.42 -2.57 -2.34
N ASP A 29 -9.18 -2.27 -3.39
CA ASP A 29 -8.65 -1.63 -4.60
C ASP A 29 -8.06 -0.25 -4.32
N LEU A 30 -8.77 0.57 -3.53
CA LEU A 30 -8.30 1.89 -3.11
C LEU A 30 -7.01 1.78 -2.29
N THR A 31 -6.96 0.81 -1.36
CA THR A 31 -5.76 0.56 -0.54
C THR A 31 -4.56 0.22 -1.40
N ASP A 32 -4.70 -0.69 -2.36
CA ASP A 32 -3.63 -1.07 -3.29
C ASP A 32 -3.14 0.16 -4.07
N ARG A 33 -4.05 0.88 -4.75
CA ARG A 33 -3.69 2.09 -5.51
C ARG A 33 -2.92 3.10 -4.67
N LEU A 34 -3.35 3.36 -3.44
CA LEU A 34 -2.69 4.33 -2.57
C LEU A 34 -1.34 3.85 -2.04
N ILE A 35 -1.14 2.55 -1.87
CA ILE A 35 0.19 1.98 -1.62
C ILE A 35 1.11 2.27 -2.82
N GLN A 36 0.62 2.10 -4.05
CA GLN A 36 1.44 2.39 -5.24
C GLN A 36 1.75 3.89 -5.38
N VAL A 37 0.77 4.76 -5.14
CA VAL A 37 0.97 6.21 -5.11
C VAL A 37 2.02 6.58 -4.05
N GLY A 38 1.95 5.97 -2.88
CA GLY A 38 2.92 6.19 -1.81
C GLY A 38 4.34 5.77 -2.20
N ARG A 39 4.51 4.73 -3.03
CA ARG A 39 5.81 4.35 -3.59
C ARG A 39 6.36 5.40 -4.56
N ILE A 40 5.50 5.92 -5.43
CA ILE A 40 5.88 6.94 -6.43
C ILE A 40 6.29 8.26 -5.75
N LEU A 41 5.55 8.65 -4.72
CA LEU A 41 5.74 9.93 -4.02
C LEU A 41 6.73 9.88 -2.86
N ASP A 42 7.24 8.69 -2.52
CA ASP A 42 7.99 8.44 -1.27
C ASP A 42 7.23 8.87 0.00
N ILE A 43 5.90 8.65 0.00
CA ILE A 43 5.00 8.92 1.12
C ILE A 43 4.21 7.64 1.43
N PRO A 44 4.72 6.75 2.28
CA PRO A 44 4.12 5.43 2.47
C PRO A 44 2.72 5.47 3.09
N ALA A 45 1.85 4.56 2.64
CA ALA A 45 0.60 4.24 3.31
C ALA A 45 0.85 3.17 4.40
N PHE A 46 0.76 3.58 5.68
CA PHE A 46 1.10 2.73 6.81
C PHE A 46 0.01 1.73 7.20
N GLY A 47 -1.25 2.08 6.94
CA GLY A 47 -2.41 1.28 7.32
C GLY A 47 -3.71 1.83 6.75
N HIS A 48 -4.78 1.04 6.91
CA HIS A 48 -6.14 1.40 6.56
C HIS A 48 -7.09 0.89 7.66
N LEU A 49 -7.90 1.80 8.21
CA LEU A 49 -8.91 1.52 9.22
C LEU A 49 -10.31 1.70 8.62
N ILE A 50 -11.15 0.68 8.77
CA ILE A 50 -12.59 0.79 8.56
C ILE A 50 -13.21 0.95 9.94
N ILE A 51 -13.99 2.00 10.13
CA ILE A 51 -14.63 2.29 11.42
C ILE A 51 -16.16 2.32 11.29
N THR A 52 -16.84 1.87 12.34
CA THR A 52 -18.27 2.09 12.57
C THR A 52 -18.43 2.73 13.95
N THR A 53 -19.67 2.94 14.39
CA THR A 53 -19.96 3.46 15.75
C THR A 53 -19.55 2.48 16.86
N GLU A 54 -19.51 1.19 16.58
CA GLU A 54 -19.34 0.14 17.61
C GLU A 54 -18.12 -0.77 17.37
N ALA A 55 -17.53 -0.71 16.17
CA ALA A 55 -16.44 -1.61 15.78
C ALA A 55 -15.44 -0.92 14.85
N PHE A 56 -14.28 -1.56 14.68
CA PHE A 56 -13.33 -1.20 13.65
C PHE A 56 -12.64 -2.45 13.10
N LEU A 57 -12.08 -2.34 11.89
CA LEU A 57 -11.17 -3.30 11.30
C LEU A 57 -9.89 -2.58 10.88
N SER A 58 -8.75 -3.17 11.23
CA SER A 58 -7.43 -2.70 10.81
C SER A 58 -6.88 -3.61 9.72
N PHE A 59 -6.71 -3.09 8.51
CA PHE A 59 -6.09 -3.86 7.41
C PHE A 59 -4.71 -4.41 7.79
N ARG A 60 -3.99 -3.74 8.69
CA ARG A 60 -2.68 -4.22 9.15
C ARG A 60 -2.82 -5.44 10.05
N PHE A 61 -3.81 -5.47 10.95
CA PHE A 61 -4.00 -6.61 11.84
C PHE A 61 -4.62 -7.81 11.13
N GLU A 62 -5.44 -7.56 10.10
CA GLU A 62 -6.00 -8.60 9.24
C GLU A 62 -5.03 -9.10 8.15
N GLY A 63 -3.80 -8.57 8.06
CA GLY A 63 -2.82 -8.93 7.03
C GLY A 63 -3.15 -8.44 5.61
N LEU A 64 -4.22 -7.66 5.45
CA LEU A 64 -4.67 -7.09 4.17
C LEU A 64 -3.70 -6.03 3.64
N MET A 65 -2.92 -5.39 4.50
CA MET A 65 -1.86 -4.48 4.07
C MET A 65 -0.76 -5.23 3.30
N GLU A 66 -0.32 -6.39 3.82
CA GLU A 66 0.69 -7.24 3.20
C GLU A 66 0.19 -7.84 1.90
N GLU A 67 -1.08 -8.29 1.87
CA GLU A 67 -1.76 -8.73 0.65
C GLU A 67 -1.73 -7.62 -0.42
N SER A 68 -2.19 -6.41 -0.05
CA SER A 68 -2.26 -5.25 -0.96
C SER A 68 -0.87 -4.84 -1.45
N ARG A 69 0.17 -4.89 -0.59
CA ARG A 69 1.56 -4.57 -0.99
C ARG A 69 2.14 -5.55 -2.01
N ARG A 70 1.69 -6.81 -1.99
CA ARG A 70 2.09 -7.88 -2.91
C ARG A 70 1.30 -7.88 -4.22
N SER A 71 0.19 -7.15 -4.28
CA SER A 71 -0.60 -6.99 -5.49
C SER A 71 0.27 -6.52 -6.66
N LEU A 72 0.01 -7.12 -7.83
CA LEU A 72 0.57 -6.71 -9.12
C LEU A 72 -0.41 -5.87 -9.94
N LYS A 73 -1.62 -5.64 -9.43
CA LYS A 73 -2.73 -5.04 -10.18
C LYS A 73 -2.43 -3.61 -10.62
N TRP A 74 -1.87 -2.80 -9.72
CA TRP A 74 -1.60 -1.38 -9.95
C TRP A 74 -0.10 -1.03 -9.94
N VAL A 75 0.77 -2.05 -9.98
CA VAL A 75 2.22 -1.83 -9.91
C VAL A 75 2.69 -1.02 -11.12
N PRO A 76 3.43 0.09 -10.92
CA PRO A 76 3.95 0.87 -12.04
C PRO A 76 4.85 0.01 -12.95
N PRO A 77 4.77 0.17 -14.29
CA PRO A 77 5.51 -0.69 -15.22
C PRO A 77 7.01 -0.79 -14.95
N TYR A 78 7.66 0.31 -14.52
CA TYR A 78 9.10 0.33 -14.23
C TYR A 78 9.49 -0.56 -13.04
N GLU A 79 8.58 -0.88 -12.12
CA GLU A 79 8.85 -1.82 -11.03
C GLU A 79 8.66 -3.28 -11.44
N ILE A 80 7.84 -3.54 -12.47
CA ILE A 80 7.53 -4.91 -12.90
C ILE A 80 8.81 -5.61 -13.38
N GLU A 81 9.63 -4.92 -14.18
CA GLU A 81 10.91 -5.44 -14.66
C GLU A 81 11.87 -5.77 -13.51
N VAL A 82 11.96 -4.88 -12.52
CA VAL A 82 12.80 -5.08 -11.32
C VAL A 82 12.32 -6.28 -10.52
N ARG A 83 11.00 -6.42 -10.28
CA ARG A 83 10.43 -7.54 -9.51
C ARG A 83 10.59 -8.87 -10.25
N ILE A 84 10.36 -8.91 -11.57
CA ILE A 84 10.60 -10.12 -12.38
C ILE A 84 12.08 -10.51 -12.35
N SER A 85 12.99 -9.52 -12.43
CA SER A 85 14.44 -9.76 -12.33
C SER A 85 14.84 -10.34 -10.96
N LEU A 86 14.28 -9.82 -9.87
CA LEU A 86 14.48 -10.33 -8.51
C LEU A 86 13.92 -11.75 -8.33
N LEU A 87 12.70 -12.00 -8.81
CA LEU A 87 12.06 -13.33 -8.75
C LEU A 87 12.78 -14.37 -9.60
N SER A 88 13.40 -13.95 -10.71
CA SER A 88 14.21 -14.83 -11.58
C SER A 88 15.66 -15.01 -11.11
N GLY A 89 16.04 -14.44 -9.96
CA GLY A 89 17.38 -14.60 -9.38
C GLY A 89 18.51 -13.95 -10.19
N LYS A 90 18.21 -13.04 -11.12
CA LYS A 90 19.20 -12.42 -12.03
C LYS A 90 19.93 -11.21 -11.43
N PHE A 91 19.66 -10.86 -10.18
CA PHE A 91 20.25 -9.69 -9.54
C PHE A 91 21.65 -10.00 -8.94
N SER A 92 22.69 -9.87 -9.76
CA SER A 92 24.07 -9.75 -9.28
C SER A 92 24.31 -8.32 -8.80
N THR A 93 24.65 -8.15 -7.52
CA THR A 93 25.06 -6.87 -6.94
C THR A 93 26.30 -6.31 -7.65
N LYS A 94 26.09 -5.41 -8.62
CA LYS A 94 27.06 -4.39 -9.00
C LYS A 94 26.58 -3.03 -8.48
N ARG A 95 26.58 -2.85 -7.16
CA ARG A 95 26.70 -1.50 -6.58
C ARG A 95 28.17 -1.29 -6.27
N SER A 96 28.93 -0.97 -7.33
CA SER A 96 30.28 -0.46 -7.23
C SER A 96 30.27 0.81 -6.39
N LYS A 97 31.27 0.91 -5.51
CA LYS A 97 31.79 2.16 -4.94
C LYS A 97 31.70 3.29 -5.97
N ASN A 98 31.20 4.45 -5.55
CA ASN A 98 31.61 5.81 -5.92
C ASN A 98 30.52 6.82 -5.53
N PHE A 99 30.61 7.36 -4.31
CA PHE A 99 30.72 8.78 -3.92
C PHE A 99 30.51 8.90 -2.42
#